data_AF-A0A850ARC2-F1
#
_entry.id   AF-A0A850ARC2-F1
#
_cell.length_a   1.000
_cell.length_b   1.000
_cell.length_c   1.000
_cell.angle_alpha   90.00
_cell.angle_beta   90.00
_cell.angle_gamma   90.00
#
_symmetry.space_group_name_H-M   'P 1'
#
loop_
_entity.id
_entity.type
_entity.pdbx_description
1 polymer ?
#
loop_
_entity_poly.entity_id
_entity_poly.type
_entity_poly.pdbx_seq_one_letter_code
_entity_poly.pdbx_strand_id
1 'polypeptide(L)'
;MAALLLLPLAGCARAPSSAGAGVRLAVAVRMNGPVNEYYHYYVLIRNGADPSGQNGPIPVILPPYLNGFATGQNAATPGFTDFVEFCRGQRQPTASGYGLYHIPDGLNGDPNRNVYAARGEPEYTLPPGGGNLLQFELDLARLQPAAGEPDPNAGQLPRYLQVNILATTTTPTDPAVPDPDKYVDAMGEQTLGSGSFNTYITVDTMTARVYESSSSPGYPGYEPLHDTYPADRDPAVDIAYWSIRTLGR
;
A
#
# COMPACT_ATOMS: atom_id res chain seq x y z
N MET A 1 30.92 -40.94 -38.96
CA MET A 1 30.71 -39.82 -38.02
C MET A 1 29.72 -38.86 -38.66
N ALA A 2 28.46 -38.89 -38.23
CA ALA A 2 27.42 -37.99 -38.71
C ALA A 2 27.18 -36.93 -37.63
N ALA A 3 27.37 -35.66 -38.00
CA ALA A 3 27.16 -34.51 -37.13
C ALA A 3 25.67 -34.15 -37.13
N LEU A 4 25.00 -34.31 -35.98
CA LEU A 4 23.61 -33.93 -35.78
C LEU A 4 23.59 -32.47 -35.28
N LEU A 5 23.18 -31.55 -36.16
CA LEU A 5 22.95 -30.14 -35.82
C LEU A 5 21.79 -30.01 -34.83
N LEU A 6 22.06 -29.50 -33.63
CA LEU A 6 21.04 -28.95 -32.74
C LEU A 6 20.75 -27.50 -33.13
N LEU A 7 19.53 -27.22 -33.59
CA LEU A 7 18.98 -25.87 -33.68
C LEU A 7 18.35 -25.48 -32.34
N PRO A 8 18.83 -24.43 -31.64
CA PRO A 8 18.05 -23.82 -30.58
C PRO A 8 16.93 -22.99 -31.22
N LEU A 9 15.68 -23.39 -31.00
CA LEU A 9 14.52 -22.56 -31.24
C LEU A 9 14.62 -21.33 -30.32
N ALA A 10 15.03 -20.20 -30.88
CA ALA A 10 14.91 -18.90 -30.25
C ALA A 10 13.42 -18.57 -30.10
N GLY A 11 12.84 -18.97 -28.96
CA GLY A 11 11.57 -18.42 -28.51
C GLY A 11 11.78 -16.97 -28.16
N CYS A 12 11.49 -16.06 -29.08
CA CYS A 12 11.25 -14.66 -28.74
C CYS A 12 10.13 -14.64 -27.70
N ALA A 13 10.48 -14.43 -26.43
CA ALA A 13 9.50 -14.16 -25.39
C ALA A 13 8.66 -12.98 -25.86
N ARG A 14 7.37 -13.24 -26.09
CA ARG A 14 6.38 -12.21 -26.37
C ARG A 14 6.39 -11.27 -25.17
N ALA A 15 6.99 -10.10 -25.32
CA ALA A 15 6.89 -9.05 -24.33
C ALA A 15 5.40 -8.80 -24.03
N PRO A 16 4.97 -8.71 -22.76
CA PRO A 16 3.58 -8.41 -22.44
C PRO A 16 3.20 -7.09 -23.13
N SER A 17 2.16 -7.14 -23.97
CA SER A 17 1.74 -6.06 -24.86
C SER A 17 0.91 -4.98 -24.15
N SER A 18 1.30 -4.59 -22.94
CA SER A 18 0.61 -3.51 -22.22
C SER A 18 1.52 -2.81 -21.22
N ALA A 19 2.66 -2.29 -21.68
CA ALA A 19 3.15 -1.04 -21.08
C ALA A 19 2.30 0.08 -21.69
N GLY A 20 1.05 0.21 -21.24
CA GLY A 20 0.22 1.35 -21.58
C GLY A 20 0.97 2.62 -21.18
N ALA A 21 1.00 3.60 -22.09
CA ALA A 21 1.36 4.98 -21.76
C ALA A 21 0.25 5.55 -20.88
N GLY A 22 0.29 5.21 -19.59
CA GLY A 22 -0.66 5.61 -18.56
C GLY A 22 0.08 6.28 -17.41
N VAL A 23 -0.64 7.12 -16.66
CA VAL A 23 -0.09 7.74 -15.45
C VAL A 23 0.06 6.68 -14.38
N ARG A 24 1.25 6.57 -13.77
CA ARG A 24 1.54 5.58 -12.73
C ARG A 24 1.87 6.25 -11.40
N LEU A 25 1.52 5.59 -10.31
CA LEU A 25 1.98 5.89 -8.96
C LEU A 25 3.21 5.01 -8.67
N ALA A 26 4.38 5.62 -8.51
CA ALA A 26 5.57 4.94 -8.05
C ALA A 26 5.71 5.14 -6.54
N VAL A 27 5.85 4.04 -5.80
CA VAL A 27 5.97 4.02 -4.35
C VAL A 27 7.26 3.31 -3.97
N ALA A 28 8.01 3.88 -3.04
CA ALA A 28 9.16 3.24 -2.41
C ALA A 28 9.09 3.43 -0.90
N VAL A 29 9.29 2.34 -0.15
CA VAL A 29 9.27 2.30 1.31
C VAL A 29 10.54 1.60 1.77
N ARG A 30 11.29 2.24 2.65
CA ARG A 30 12.49 1.68 3.26
C ARG A 30 12.24 1.47 4.75
N MET A 31 12.43 0.25 5.21
CA MET A 31 12.32 -0.12 6.62
C MET A 31 13.67 0.13 7.34
N ASN A 32 13.63 0.25 8.67
CA ASN A 32 14.80 0.42 9.53
C ASN A 32 15.64 -0.87 9.61
N GLY A 33 15.01 -2.03 9.38
CA GLY A 33 15.64 -3.35 9.28
C GLY A 33 15.29 -4.08 7.97
N PRO A 34 15.83 -5.30 7.75
CA PRO A 34 15.44 -6.12 6.61
C PRO A 34 13.93 -6.40 6.60
N VAL A 35 13.32 -6.37 5.41
CA VAL A 35 11.91 -6.76 5.26
C VAL A 35 11.74 -8.24 5.61
N ASN A 36 10.89 -8.52 6.59
CA ASN A 36 10.42 -9.87 6.86
C ASN A 36 9.28 -10.21 5.90
N GLU A 37 9.48 -11.17 5.01
CA GLU A 37 8.52 -11.52 3.94
C GLU A 37 7.20 -12.13 4.45
N TYR A 38 7.09 -12.45 5.74
CA TYR A 38 5.87 -12.97 6.36
C TYR A 38 5.09 -11.93 7.17
N TYR A 39 5.61 -10.71 7.29
CA TYR A 39 4.85 -9.57 7.80
C TYR A 39 4.05 -8.93 6.67
N HIS A 40 3.14 -8.04 7.06
CA HIS A 40 2.24 -7.37 6.14
C HIS A 40 2.63 -5.91 5.97
N TYR A 41 2.85 -5.50 4.72
CA TYR A 41 3.21 -4.14 4.37
C TYR A 41 2.19 -3.61 3.37
N TYR A 42 1.42 -2.63 3.80
CA TYR A 42 0.31 -2.07 3.05
C TYR A 42 0.65 -0.67 2.55
N VAL A 43 0.31 -0.42 1.30
CA VAL A 43 0.10 0.94 0.77
C VAL A 43 -1.39 1.10 0.54
N LEU A 44 -2.03 1.80 1.47
CA LEU A 44 -3.47 1.99 1.54
C LEU A 44 -3.85 3.20 0.71
N ILE A 45 -4.83 3.06 -0.17
CA ILE A 45 -5.22 4.09 -1.13
C ILE A 45 -6.72 4.32 -1.03
N ARG A 46 -7.10 5.58 -0.80
CA ARG A 46 -8.48 6.04 -0.94
C ARG A 46 -8.61 6.84 -2.22
N ASN A 47 -9.41 6.32 -3.15
CA ASN A 47 -9.86 7.05 -4.32
C ASN A 47 -11.24 7.66 -4.03
N GLY A 48 -11.27 8.90 -3.51
CA GLY A 48 -12.50 9.56 -3.06
C GLY A 48 -12.90 10.82 -3.82
N ALA A 49 -12.10 11.25 -4.81
CA ALA A 49 -12.16 12.60 -5.40
C ALA A 49 -12.25 13.73 -4.34
N ASP A 50 -11.51 13.55 -3.24
CA ASP A 50 -11.53 14.43 -2.08
C ASP A 50 -10.25 15.29 -2.04
N PRO A 51 -10.26 16.52 -2.59
CA PRO A 51 -9.08 17.40 -2.54
C PRO A 51 -8.74 17.89 -1.14
N SER A 52 -9.72 17.88 -0.22
CA SER A 52 -9.54 18.35 1.15
C SER A 52 -8.98 17.29 2.09
N GLY A 53 -9.02 16.00 1.70
CA GLY A 53 -8.60 14.89 2.54
C GLY A 53 -9.39 14.87 3.85
N GLN A 54 -10.72 14.87 3.79
CA GLN A 54 -11.58 14.81 4.98
C GLN A 54 -11.63 13.41 5.59
N ASN A 55 -11.33 12.39 4.78
CA ASN A 55 -11.17 11.02 5.22
C ASN A 55 -9.98 10.37 4.51
N GLY A 56 -9.33 9.42 5.18
CA GLY A 56 -8.20 8.69 4.65
C GLY A 56 -7.84 7.49 5.54
N PRO A 57 -6.92 6.64 5.09
CA PRO A 57 -6.55 5.43 5.80
C PRO A 57 -5.72 5.76 7.04
N ILE A 58 -6.07 5.17 8.18
CA ILE A 58 -5.34 5.27 9.45
C ILE A 58 -5.11 3.87 10.04
N PRO A 59 -4.02 3.65 10.79
CA PRO A 59 -3.71 2.34 11.37
C PRO A 59 -4.71 1.92 12.45
N VAL A 60 -4.97 0.62 12.55
CA VAL A 60 -5.70 0.01 13.67
C VAL A 60 -4.72 -0.74 14.57
N ILE A 61 -4.50 -0.19 15.77
CA ILE A 61 -3.49 -0.68 16.71
C ILE A 61 -4.03 -1.37 17.96
N LEU A 62 -5.33 -1.23 18.24
CA LEU A 62 -5.98 -1.79 19.43
C LEU A 62 -7.31 -2.44 19.05
N PRO A 63 -7.79 -3.43 19.83
CA PRO A 63 -9.13 -3.97 19.68
C PRO A 63 -10.23 -2.90 19.81
N PRO A 64 -11.38 -3.05 19.11
CA PRO A 64 -11.62 -4.09 18.12
C PRO A 64 -10.80 -3.85 16.84
N TYR A 65 -10.05 -4.86 16.40
CA TYR A 65 -9.13 -4.72 15.26
C TYR A 65 -9.86 -4.65 13.90
N LEU A 66 -11.14 -5.03 13.86
CA LEU A 66 -11.95 -5.05 12.64
C LEU A 66 -11.28 -5.87 11.52
N ASN A 67 -10.72 -5.19 10.51
CA ASN A 67 -9.98 -5.86 9.45
C ASN A 67 -8.54 -6.24 9.79
N GLY A 68 -8.06 -5.83 10.97
CA GLY A 68 -6.74 -6.18 11.46
C GLY A 68 -5.65 -5.17 11.13
N PHE A 69 -5.87 -4.17 10.28
CA PHE A 69 -4.79 -3.28 9.85
C PHE A 69 -5.18 -1.79 9.71
N ALA A 70 -6.31 -1.43 9.12
CA ALA A 70 -6.60 -0.01 8.84
C ALA A 70 -8.09 0.34 8.84
N THR A 71 -8.38 1.60 9.13
CA THR A 71 -9.74 2.17 9.10
C THR A 71 -9.73 3.59 8.53
N GLY A 72 -10.85 4.30 8.62
CA GLY A 72 -10.97 5.70 8.24
C GLY A 72 -10.87 6.66 9.43
N GLN A 73 -10.39 7.87 9.17
CA GLN A 73 -10.49 9.03 10.07
C GLN A 73 -11.94 9.28 10.54
N ASN A 74 -12.92 8.96 9.69
CA ASN A 74 -14.34 9.04 10.02
C ASN A 74 -15.12 7.83 9.50
N ALA A 75 -16.34 7.66 10.02
CA ALA A 75 -17.22 6.55 9.70
C ALA A 75 -18.20 6.84 8.53
N ALA A 76 -18.15 8.02 7.92
CA ALA A 76 -19.12 8.41 6.89
C ALA A 76 -18.86 7.74 5.53
N THR A 77 -17.59 7.47 5.23
CA THR A 77 -17.16 6.76 4.03
C THR A 77 -16.00 5.82 4.37
N PRO A 78 -15.67 4.83 3.53
CA PRO A 78 -14.49 4.01 3.69
C PRO A 78 -13.21 4.84 3.79
N GLY A 79 -12.32 4.43 4.70
CA GLY A 79 -11.00 5.03 4.86
C GLY A 79 -10.06 4.75 3.69
N PHE A 80 -10.28 3.66 2.95
CA PHE A 80 -9.57 3.28 1.74
C PHE A 80 -10.48 2.47 0.81
N THR A 81 -10.16 2.47 -0.48
CA THR A 81 -10.88 1.73 -1.53
C THR A 81 -10.02 0.62 -2.12
N ASP A 82 -8.70 0.79 -2.05
CA ASP A 82 -7.71 -0.09 -2.65
C ASP A 82 -6.50 -0.18 -1.74
N PHE A 83 -5.72 -1.25 -1.87
CA PHE A 83 -4.41 -1.33 -1.24
C PHE A 83 -3.49 -2.25 -2.02
N VAL A 84 -2.19 -1.95 -1.95
CA VAL A 84 -1.14 -2.90 -2.32
C VAL A 84 -0.62 -3.51 -1.03
N GLU A 85 -0.61 -4.83 -0.94
CA GLU A 85 0.00 -5.59 0.15
C GLU A 85 1.25 -6.30 -0.37
N PHE A 86 2.36 -6.19 0.36
CA PHE A 86 3.46 -7.15 0.27
C PHE A 86 3.36 -8.11 1.45
N CYS A 87 3.21 -9.41 1.16
CA CYS A 87 3.33 -10.50 2.12
C CYS A 87 3.41 -11.83 1.35
N ARG A 88 4.47 -12.61 1.55
CA ARG A 88 4.57 -13.96 0.93
C ARG A 88 3.66 -14.99 1.59
N GLY A 89 3.20 -14.72 2.81
CA GLY A 89 2.24 -15.55 3.55
C GLY A 89 0.77 -15.28 3.20
N GLN A 90 0.48 -14.33 2.29
CA GLN A 90 -0.89 -13.96 1.96
C GLN A 90 -1.69 -15.12 1.36
N ARG A 91 -3.02 -15.11 1.53
CA ARG A 91 -3.91 -16.20 1.03
C ARG A 91 -3.84 -16.41 -0.48
N GLN A 92 -3.55 -15.36 -1.24
CA GLN A 92 -3.39 -15.41 -2.70
C GLN A 92 -1.99 -14.90 -3.07
N PRO A 93 -0.94 -15.70 -2.83
CA PRO A 93 0.43 -15.26 -3.05
C PRO A 93 0.67 -15.05 -4.54
N THR A 94 1.31 -13.93 -4.85
CA THR A 94 1.72 -13.59 -6.21
C THR A 94 3.21 -13.93 -6.40
N ALA A 95 3.72 -13.89 -7.62
CA ALA A 95 5.11 -14.27 -7.89
C ALA A 95 6.10 -13.28 -7.25
N SER A 96 5.75 -11.99 -7.23
CA SER A 96 6.55 -10.94 -6.59
C SER A 96 6.33 -10.80 -5.08
N GLY A 97 5.26 -11.39 -4.55
CA GLY A 97 4.79 -11.17 -3.18
C GLY A 97 3.92 -9.92 -2.99
N TYR A 98 3.76 -9.09 -4.03
CA TYR A 98 2.86 -7.93 -4.03
C TYR A 98 1.49 -8.28 -4.60
N GLY A 99 0.41 -7.94 -3.91
CA GLY A 99 -0.95 -8.02 -4.41
C GLY A 99 -1.65 -6.67 -4.36
N LEU A 100 -2.32 -6.28 -5.45
CA LEU A 100 -3.29 -5.19 -5.48
C LEU A 100 -4.67 -5.75 -5.15
N TYR A 101 -5.34 -5.13 -4.20
CA TYR A 101 -6.65 -5.50 -3.70
C TYR A 101 -7.60 -4.32 -3.72
N HIS A 102 -8.88 -4.63 -3.86
CA HIS A 102 -9.96 -3.65 -3.90
C HIS A 102 -11.07 -4.03 -2.93
N ILE A 103 -11.66 -3.02 -2.27
CA ILE A 103 -12.83 -3.19 -1.41
C ILE A 103 -14.07 -3.30 -2.30
N PRO A 104 -14.81 -4.42 -2.28
CA PRO A 104 -16.07 -4.54 -3.03
C PRO A 104 -17.03 -3.39 -2.68
N ASP A 105 -17.71 -2.86 -3.70
CA ASP A 105 -18.58 -1.67 -3.62
C ASP A 105 -17.84 -0.33 -3.44
N GLY A 106 -16.49 -0.33 -3.46
CA GLY A 106 -15.65 0.86 -3.47
C GLY A 106 -15.98 1.83 -2.33
N LEU A 107 -16.38 3.06 -2.68
CA LEU A 107 -16.76 4.10 -1.70
C LEU A 107 -18.06 3.82 -0.92
N ASN A 108 -18.84 2.82 -1.34
CA ASN A 108 -19.99 2.33 -0.59
C ASN A 108 -19.69 1.02 0.16
N GLY A 109 -18.48 0.48 0.00
CA GLY A 109 -18.04 -0.76 0.62
C GLY A 109 -17.79 -0.64 2.12
N ASP A 110 -17.53 -1.77 2.76
CA ASP A 110 -17.15 -1.83 4.17
C ASP A 110 -15.80 -2.55 4.30
N PRO A 111 -14.68 -1.82 4.46
CA PRO A 111 -13.35 -2.43 4.55
C PRO A 111 -13.20 -3.30 5.81
N ASN A 112 -14.10 -3.22 6.80
CA ASN A 112 -14.02 -3.99 8.04
C ASN A 112 -14.51 -5.44 7.88
N ARG A 113 -15.06 -5.80 6.71
CA ARG A 113 -15.58 -7.15 6.45
C ARG A 113 -14.51 -8.19 6.11
N ASN A 114 -13.25 -7.78 5.91
CA ASN A 114 -12.17 -8.68 5.47
C ASN A 114 -12.48 -9.42 4.16
N VAL A 115 -13.24 -8.78 3.26
CA VAL A 115 -13.54 -9.31 1.93
C VAL A 115 -12.94 -8.36 0.91
N TYR A 116 -11.95 -8.84 0.17
CA TYR A 116 -11.22 -8.05 -0.81
C TYR A 116 -11.20 -8.76 -2.17
N ALA A 117 -11.42 -8.00 -3.23
CA ALA A 117 -11.27 -8.48 -4.60
C ALA A 117 -9.82 -8.30 -5.04
N ALA A 118 -9.11 -9.40 -5.32
CA ALA A 118 -7.78 -9.33 -5.88
C ALA A 118 -7.82 -8.80 -7.31
N ARG A 119 -6.96 -7.82 -7.61
CA ARG A 119 -6.81 -7.20 -8.93
C ARG A 119 -5.49 -7.56 -9.61
N GLY A 120 -4.66 -8.42 -9.02
CA GLY A 120 -3.37 -8.88 -9.57
C GLY A 120 -2.16 -8.19 -8.93
N GLU A 121 -0.99 -8.22 -9.58
CA GLU A 121 0.23 -7.53 -9.12
C GLU A 121 0.34 -6.12 -9.71
N PRO A 122 1.04 -5.15 -9.09
CA PRO A 122 1.44 -3.88 -9.73
C PRO A 122 2.25 -4.08 -11.03
N GLU A 123 2.30 -3.07 -11.91
CA GLU A 123 2.96 -3.11 -13.23
C GLU A 123 4.47 -3.33 -13.15
N TYR A 124 5.07 -2.77 -12.10
CA TYR A 124 6.46 -3.00 -11.73
C TYR A 124 6.52 -3.30 -10.25
N THR A 125 7.32 -4.29 -9.88
CA THR A 125 7.61 -4.62 -8.49
C THR A 125 9.09 -4.88 -8.34
N LEU A 126 9.64 -4.47 -7.20
CA LEU A 126 10.97 -4.83 -6.75
C LEU A 126 10.81 -5.58 -5.42
N PRO A 127 10.83 -6.92 -5.43
CA PRO A 127 10.85 -7.71 -4.21
C PRO A 127 12.09 -7.36 -3.37
N PRO A 128 11.99 -7.35 -2.04
CA PRO A 128 13.07 -6.89 -1.17
C PRO A 128 14.33 -7.76 -1.26
N GLY A 129 14.19 -9.07 -1.56
CA GLY A 129 15.34 -9.96 -1.74
C GLY A 129 16.27 -10.07 -0.52
N GLY A 130 15.71 -9.93 0.68
CA GLY A 130 16.46 -9.84 1.94
C GLY A 130 16.98 -8.43 2.29
N GLY A 131 16.73 -7.43 1.44
CA GLY A 131 16.97 -6.02 1.73
C GLY A 131 15.86 -5.37 2.57
N ASN A 132 15.94 -4.06 2.72
CA ASN A 132 14.99 -3.26 3.50
C ASN A 132 14.09 -2.37 2.64
N LEU A 133 14.05 -2.58 1.31
CA LEU A 133 13.31 -1.74 0.38
C LEU A 133 12.13 -2.50 -0.23
N LEU A 134 10.95 -1.91 -0.12
CA LEU A 134 9.77 -2.26 -0.90
C LEU A 134 9.57 -1.19 -1.98
N GLN A 135 9.33 -1.60 -3.21
CA GLN A 135 9.08 -0.66 -4.30
C GLN A 135 8.18 -1.27 -5.36
N PHE A 136 7.25 -0.46 -5.87
CA PHE A 136 6.40 -0.83 -6.99
C PHE A 136 5.95 0.40 -7.81
N GLU A 137 5.43 0.14 -9.00
CA GLU A 137 4.66 1.11 -9.79
C GLU A 137 3.27 0.56 -10.06
N LEU A 138 2.26 1.40 -9.85
CA LEU A 138 0.84 1.08 -10.05
C LEU A 138 0.23 2.02 -11.10
N ASP A 139 -0.34 1.48 -12.17
CA ASP A 139 -1.13 2.23 -13.14
C ASP A 139 -2.42 2.74 -12.48
N LEU A 140 -2.64 4.06 -12.55
CA LEU A 140 -3.82 4.70 -11.95
C LEU A 140 -5.13 4.20 -12.56
N ALA A 141 -5.12 3.66 -13.79
CA ALA A 141 -6.31 3.03 -14.37
C ALA A 141 -6.82 1.84 -13.55
N ARG A 142 -5.95 1.18 -12.76
CA ARG A 142 -6.33 0.04 -11.92
C ARG A 142 -7.02 0.42 -10.62
N LEU A 143 -7.03 1.70 -10.29
CA LEU A 143 -7.77 2.28 -9.17
C LEU A 143 -9.16 2.77 -9.60
N GLN A 144 -9.52 2.63 -10.88
CA GLN A 144 -10.89 2.92 -11.32
C GLN A 144 -11.86 1.88 -10.70
N PRO A 145 -13.04 2.32 -10.25
CA PRO A 145 -14.05 1.40 -9.74
C PRO A 145 -14.44 0.35 -10.79
N ALA A 146 -14.89 -0.81 -10.31
CA ALA A 146 -15.46 -1.82 -11.18
C ALA A 146 -16.80 -1.36 -11.76
N ALA A 147 -17.24 -2.02 -12.84
CA ALA A 147 -18.53 -1.71 -13.44
C ALA A 147 -19.67 -1.90 -12.44
N GLY A 148 -20.47 -0.85 -12.23
CA GLY A 148 -21.58 -0.84 -11.28
C GLY A 148 -21.25 -0.24 -9.90
N GLU A 149 -19.98 0.00 -9.61
CA GLU A 149 -19.55 0.69 -8.39
C GLU A 149 -19.63 2.22 -8.56
N PRO A 150 -19.74 2.98 -7.46
CA PRO A 150 -19.68 4.44 -7.50
C PRO A 150 -18.34 4.91 -8.06
N ASP A 151 -18.39 5.76 -9.08
CA ASP A 151 -17.20 6.40 -9.64
C ASP A 151 -17.07 7.87 -9.23
N PRO A 152 -16.21 8.18 -8.25
CA PRO A 152 -16.02 9.56 -7.81
C PRO A 152 -15.32 10.43 -8.86
N ASN A 153 -14.69 9.84 -9.88
CA ASN A 153 -13.94 10.56 -10.92
C ASN A 153 -14.68 10.63 -12.26
N ALA A 154 -15.93 10.14 -12.34
CA ALA A 154 -16.77 10.21 -13.54
C ALA A 154 -16.08 9.70 -14.83
N GLY A 155 -15.43 8.54 -14.75
CA GLY A 155 -14.71 7.86 -15.82
C GLY A 155 -13.29 8.36 -16.06
N GLN A 156 -12.85 9.40 -15.35
CA GLN A 156 -11.49 9.92 -15.43
C GLN A 156 -10.52 9.13 -14.54
N LEU A 157 -9.22 9.33 -14.76
CA LEU A 157 -8.21 8.83 -13.83
C LEU A 157 -8.32 9.56 -12.48
N PRO A 158 -8.04 8.88 -11.34
CA PRO A 158 -8.07 9.50 -10.03
C PRO A 158 -7.12 10.69 -9.94
N ARG A 159 -7.63 11.85 -9.53
CA ARG A 159 -6.82 13.06 -9.33
C ARG A 159 -6.25 13.17 -7.91
N TYR A 160 -7.07 12.95 -6.90
CA TYR A 160 -6.67 13.08 -5.50
C TYR A 160 -6.78 11.72 -4.82
N LEU A 161 -5.65 11.25 -4.32
CA LEU A 161 -5.56 9.99 -3.57
C LEU A 161 -5.16 10.30 -2.13
N GLN A 162 -5.93 9.82 -1.15
CA GLN A 162 -5.42 9.78 0.23
C GLN A 162 -4.61 8.49 0.40
N VAL A 163 -3.38 8.62 0.86
CA VAL A 163 -2.45 7.49 0.98
C VAL A 163 -1.86 7.44 2.38
N ASN A 164 -1.81 6.23 2.92
CA ASN A 164 -1.04 5.87 4.10
C ASN A 164 -0.24 4.60 3.80
N ILE A 165 0.92 4.47 4.42
CA ILE A 165 1.75 3.28 4.37
C ILE A 165 1.73 2.69 5.77
N LEU A 166 1.55 1.38 5.86
CA LEU A 166 1.45 0.67 7.13
C LEU A 166 2.27 -0.61 7.07
N ALA A 167 3.03 -0.90 8.11
CA ALA A 167 3.67 -2.19 8.31
C ALA A 167 3.12 -2.83 9.60
N THR A 168 2.87 -4.13 9.57
CA THR A 168 2.41 -4.86 10.76
C THR A 168 2.89 -6.31 10.76
N THR A 169 3.25 -6.82 11.92
CA THR A 169 3.64 -8.23 12.09
C THR A 169 2.50 -9.20 11.83
N THR A 170 1.29 -8.85 12.30
CA THR A 170 0.09 -9.70 12.22
C THR A 170 -1.16 -8.90 11.85
N THR A 171 -2.13 -9.59 11.25
CA THR A 171 -3.54 -9.16 11.14
C THR A 171 -4.41 -10.08 11.99
N PRO A 172 -4.86 -9.65 13.19
CA PRO A 172 -5.59 -10.52 14.11
C PRO A 172 -6.85 -11.13 13.49
N THR A 173 -7.04 -12.44 13.68
CA THR A 173 -8.21 -13.17 13.17
C THR A 173 -9.44 -13.05 14.06
N ASP A 174 -9.22 -12.87 15.37
CA ASP A 174 -10.26 -12.46 16.31
C ASP A 174 -10.10 -10.95 16.57
N PRO A 175 -11.02 -10.10 16.08
CA PRO A 175 -10.89 -8.66 16.23
C PRO A 175 -11.04 -8.21 17.69
N ALA A 176 -11.64 -8.99 18.58
CA ALA A 176 -11.93 -8.56 19.95
C ALA A 176 -10.80 -8.84 20.95
N VAL A 177 -9.85 -9.71 20.60
CA VAL A 177 -8.81 -10.17 21.51
C VAL A 177 -7.49 -9.44 21.23
N PRO A 178 -6.86 -8.80 22.22
CA PRO A 178 -5.53 -8.21 22.05
C PRO A 178 -4.53 -9.22 21.50
N ASP A 179 -3.82 -8.85 20.45
CA ASP A 179 -2.74 -9.65 19.88
C ASP A 179 -1.40 -9.16 20.46
N PRO A 180 -0.73 -9.95 21.32
CA PRO A 180 0.53 -9.55 21.94
C PRO A 180 1.69 -9.47 20.94
N ASP A 181 1.54 -10.09 19.76
CA ASP A 181 2.56 -10.14 18.72
C ASP A 181 2.31 -9.11 17.62
N LYS A 182 1.25 -8.28 17.74
CA LYS A 182 0.96 -7.20 16.80
C LYS A 182 1.81 -5.97 17.09
N TYR A 183 2.79 -5.73 16.24
CA TYR A 183 3.52 -4.47 16.16
C TYR A 183 3.11 -3.77 14.88
N VAL A 184 2.92 -2.46 14.95
CA VAL A 184 2.47 -1.64 13.83
C VAL A 184 3.40 -0.45 13.68
N ASP A 185 3.66 -0.08 12.45
CA ASP A 185 4.11 1.25 12.12
C ASP A 185 3.30 1.81 10.95
N ALA A 186 3.19 3.12 10.86
CA ALA A 186 2.50 3.81 9.79
C ALA A 186 3.04 5.23 9.62
N MET A 187 2.63 5.93 8.54
CA MET A 187 3.08 7.31 8.33
C MET A 187 2.85 8.20 9.57
N GLY A 188 3.88 8.95 9.95
CA GLY A 188 3.86 9.82 11.13
C GLY A 188 4.23 9.10 12.43
N GLU A 189 4.34 9.84 13.54
CA GLU A 189 4.81 9.28 14.81
C GLU A 189 3.79 8.34 15.49
N GLN A 190 4.10 7.03 15.59
CA GLN A 190 3.23 6.00 16.19
C GLN A 190 3.33 5.87 17.73
N THR A 191 3.79 6.95 18.39
CA THR A 191 3.66 7.11 19.84
C THR A 191 2.27 7.63 20.21
N LEU A 192 1.60 6.96 21.17
CA LEU A 192 0.29 7.41 21.65
C LEU A 192 0.35 8.86 22.16
N GLY A 193 -0.49 9.72 21.58
CA GLY A 193 -0.56 11.13 21.95
C GLY A 193 0.37 12.06 21.17
N SER A 194 1.12 11.56 20.18
CA SER A 194 2.00 12.37 19.31
C SER A 194 1.26 13.45 18.51
N GLY A 195 -0.02 13.24 18.23
CA GLY A 195 -0.83 14.10 17.36
C GLY A 195 -0.67 13.81 15.86
N SER A 196 0.34 13.02 15.47
CA SER A 196 0.55 12.55 14.08
C SER A 196 0.28 11.05 13.91
N PHE A 197 -0.23 10.38 14.94
CA PHE A 197 -0.54 8.94 14.91
C PHE A 197 -1.44 8.52 13.74
N ASN A 198 -2.43 9.37 13.41
CA ASN A 198 -3.43 9.11 12.36
C ASN A 198 -3.14 9.90 11.08
N THR A 199 -1.87 9.95 10.66
CA THR A 199 -1.46 10.75 9.48
C THR A 199 -1.66 9.98 8.18
N TYR A 200 -2.11 10.70 7.16
CA TYR A 200 -2.07 10.29 5.76
C TYR A 200 -1.84 11.54 4.91
N ILE A 201 -1.43 11.35 3.66
CA ILE A 201 -1.22 12.46 2.72
C ILE A 201 -2.23 12.44 1.58
N THR A 202 -2.54 13.62 1.04
CA THR A 202 -3.28 13.73 -0.22
C THR A 202 -2.29 13.93 -1.38
N VAL A 203 -2.28 13.00 -2.31
CA VAL A 203 -1.47 13.01 -3.53
C VAL A 203 -2.30 13.59 -4.67
N ASP A 204 -1.92 14.78 -5.17
CA ASP A 204 -2.45 15.30 -6.45
C ASP A 204 -1.68 14.67 -7.61
N THR A 205 -2.33 13.72 -8.28
CA THR A 205 -1.78 12.96 -9.40
C THR A 205 -1.69 13.76 -10.70
N MET A 206 -2.18 15.02 -10.69
CA MET A 206 -2.07 16.00 -11.78
C MET A 206 -0.87 16.94 -11.62
N THR A 207 -0.05 16.78 -10.57
CA THR A 207 1.26 17.46 -10.44
C THR A 207 2.42 16.47 -10.53
N ALA A 208 3.55 16.85 -11.13
CA ALA A 208 4.76 16.00 -11.14
C ALA A 208 5.53 16.15 -9.82
N ARG A 209 4.81 16.01 -8.70
CA ARG A 209 5.33 16.22 -7.35
C ARG A 209 5.82 14.90 -6.78
N VAL A 210 6.95 14.98 -6.07
CA VAL A 210 7.40 13.92 -5.17
C VAL A 210 6.92 14.27 -3.78
N TYR A 211 6.19 13.33 -3.17
CA TYR A 211 5.86 13.33 -1.76
C TYR A 211 6.82 12.36 -1.10
N GLU A 212 7.52 12.78 -0.07
CA GLU A 212 8.50 11.93 0.60
C GLU A 212 8.54 12.25 2.08
N SER A 213 9.05 11.30 2.86
CA SER A 213 9.22 11.50 4.28
C SER A 213 10.47 12.30 4.61
N SER A 214 10.50 12.84 5.83
CA SER A 214 11.66 13.48 6.41
C SER A 214 11.74 13.15 7.90
N SER A 215 12.94 12.96 8.42
CA SER A 215 13.15 12.86 9.87
C SER A 215 13.13 14.23 10.58
N SER A 216 12.84 15.32 9.86
CA SER A 216 12.77 16.67 10.43
C SER A 216 11.40 16.91 11.10
N PRO A 217 11.35 17.13 12.42
CA PRO A 217 10.09 17.42 13.10
C PRO A 217 9.38 18.63 12.50
N GLY A 218 8.06 18.53 12.34
CA GLY A 218 7.22 19.60 11.77
C GLY A 218 7.16 19.62 10.24
N TYR A 219 7.90 18.75 9.53
CA TYR A 219 7.69 18.52 8.12
C TYR A 219 6.37 17.76 7.89
N PRO A 220 5.55 18.06 6.85
CA PRO A 220 4.29 17.36 6.62
C PRO A 220 4.41 15.85 6.39
N GLY A 221 5.57 15.37 5.96
CA GLY A 221 5.91 13.94 5.86
C GLY A 221 6.86 13.50 6.98
N TYR A 222 6.71 14.04 8.19
CA TYR A 222 7.57 13.65 9.31
C TYR A 222 7.45 12.15 9.58
N GLU A 223 8.57 11.44 9.54
CA GLU A 223 8.70 10.02 9.84
C GLU A 223 9.88 9.83 10.79
N PRO A 224 9.63 9.67 12.09
CA PRO A 224 10.67 9.32 13.04
C PRO A 224 11.13 7.87 12.85
N LEU A 225 12.19 7.49 13.57
CA LEU A 225 12.60 6.08 13.71
C LEU A 225 12.24 5.61 15.12
N HIS A 226 12.14 4.29 15.27
CA HIS A 226 11.88 3.61 16.54
C HIS A 226 10.55 4.00 17.19
N ASP A 227 9.56 4.38 16.39
CA ASP A 227 8.28 4.88 16.87
C ASP A 227 7.14 3.88 16.73
N THR A 228 7.41 2.62 16.35
CA THR A 228 6.43 1.52 16.25
C THR A 228 5.44 1.48 17.43
N TYR A 229 4.25 0.92 17.24
CA TYR A 229 3.33 0.63 18.33
C TYR A 229 3.21 -0.89 18.57
N PRO A 230 3.49 -1.40 19.78
CA PRO A 230 4.17 -0.73 20.89
C PRO A 230 5.60 -0.29 20.54
N ALA A 231 6.13 0.70 21.26
CA ALA A 231 7.41 1.37 20.98
C ALA A 231 8.62 0.43 20.87
N ASP A 232 9.46 0.68 19.86
CA ASP A 232 10.81 0.16 19.66
C ASP A 232 10.90 -1.38 19.76
N ARG A 233 10.06 -2.08 18.97
CA ARG A 233 9.94 -3.55 19.04
C ARG A 233 10.60 -4.29 17.90
N ASP A 234 10.37 -3.89 16.65
CA ASP A 234 10.82 -4.64 15.50
C ASP A 234 11.26 -3.72 14.35
N PRO A 235 12.56 -3.70 14.00
CA PRO A 235 13.06 -2.84 12.92
C PRO A 235 12.54 -3.26 11.54
N ALA A 236 12.03 -4.49 11.37
CA ALA A 236 11.39 -4.91 10.13
C ALA A 236 10.02 -4.25 9.91
N VAL A 237 9.39 -3.72 10.98
CA VAL A 237 8.11 -2.98 10.91
C VAL A 237 8.33 -1.46 10.94
N ASP A 238 9.41 -0.98 11.53
CA ASP A 238 9.77 0.44 11.62
C ASP A 238 10.10 1.07 10.25
N ILE A 239 9.33 2.05 9.80
CA ILE A 239 9.42 2.72 8.50
C ILE A 239 10.47 3.84 8.61
N ALA A 240 11.60 3.66 7.93
CA ALA A 240 12.68 4.64 7.94
C ALA A 240 12.58 5.72 6.87
N TYR A 241 11.89 5.43 5.77
CA TYR A 241 11.66 6.39 4.69
C TYR A 241 10.52 5.93 3.77
N TRP A 242 9.77 6.87 3.23
CA TRP A 242 8.84 6.60 2.14
C TRP A 242 8.88 7.70 1.08
N SER A 243 8.54 7.33 -0.15
CA SER A 243 8.31 8.27 -1.25
C SER A 243 7.19 7.81 -2.16
N ILE A 244 6.44 8.77 -2.67
CA ILE A 244 5.31 8.60 -3.59
C ILE A 244 5.42 9.67 -4.67
N ARG A 245 5.40 9.25 -5.94
CA ARG A 245 5.46 10.17 -7.08
C ARG A 245 4.64 9.64 -8.26
N THR A 246 4.15 10.55 -9.09
CA THR A 246 3.50 10.18 -10.35
C THR A 246 4.49 10.13 -11.52
N LEU A 247 4.37 9.12 -12.37
CA LEU A 247 5.14 8.93 -13.60
C LEU A 247 4.23 8.95 -14.84
N GLY A 248 4.81 9.10 -16.03
CA GLY A 248 4.12 8.83 -17.30
C GLY A 248 3.21 9.95 -17.81
N ARG A 249 3.70 11.20 -17.80
CA ARG A 249 3.09 12.30 -18.54
C ARG A 249 3.85 12.64 -19.79
#